data_AF-A0A6B3G1Y2-F1
#
_entry.id   AF-A0A6B3G1Y2-F1
#
_cell.length_a   1.000
_cell.length_b   1.000
_cell.length_c   1.000
_cell.angle_alpha   90.00
_cell.angle_beta   90.00
_cell.angle_gamma   90.00
#
_symmetry.space_group_name_H-M   'P 1'
#
loop_
_entity.id
_entity.type
_entity.pdbx_description
1 polymer ?
#
loop_
_entity_poly.entity_id
_entity_poly.type
_entity_poly.pdbx_seq_one_letter_code
_entity_poly.pdbx_strand_id
1 'polypeptide(L)'
;RLADAAARPGPGPGQRPGEFRARAALARHAADLRVLEQAAEVRFQRLHTPYLDNQVVRACRALPESLRVRPGARAEVLRTVLEGAGVTELPTGWGAPEPGAAATAARTGLRVAMAELVALFDTPFLAQTGLVEARVVRRALRGAA
;
A
#
# COMPACT_ATOMS: atom_id res chain seq x y z
N ARG A 1 4.20 -16.33 -13.96
CA ARG A 1 3.19 -17.41 -14.16
C ARG A 1 2.02 -17.17 -13.23
N LEU A 2 0.78 -17.32 -13.71
CA LEU A 2 -0.45 -17.04 -12.94
C LEU A 2 -0.68 -18.10 -11.84
N ALA A 3 -0.21 -19.33 -12.04
CA ALA A 3 -0.27 -20.41 -11.06
C ALA A 3 0.51 -20.11 -9.76
N ASP A 4 1.66 -19.41 -9.83
CA ASP A 4 2.43 -19.03 -8.64
C ASP A 4 1.70 -17.99 -7.77
N ALA A 5 0.82 -17.19 -8.37
CA ALA A 5 0.00 -16.24 -7.62
C ALA A 5 -1.05 -16.96 -6.75
N ALA A 6 -1.52 -18.15 -7.19
CA ALA A 6 -2.45 -18.99 -6.43
C ALA A 6 -1.77 -19.74 -5.26
N ALA A 7 -0.45 -19.91 -5.31
CA ALA A 7 0.33 -20.56 -4.25
C ALA A 7 0.67 -19.63 -3.07
N ARG A 8 0.24 -18.36 -3.11
CA ARG A 8 0.47 -17.45 -1.97
C ARG A 8 -0.31 -17.94 -0.76
N PRO A 9 0.32 -18.03 0.43
CA PRO A 9 -0.38 -18.36 1.66
C PRO A 9 -1.59 -17.46 1.82
N GLY A 10 -2.78 -18.05 1.93
CA GLY A 10 -4.00 -17.33 2.27
C GLY A 10 -4.07 -16.99 3.75
N PRO A 11 -5.10 -16.26 4.19
CA PRO A 11 -5.39 -16.10 5.62
C PRO A 11 -5.55 -17.49 6.27
N GLY A 12 -4.96 -17.68 7.45
CA GLY A 12 -5.11 -18.90 8.22
C GLY A 12 -6.55 -19.09 8.73
N PRO A 13 -6.93 -20.31 9.18
CA PRO A 13 -8.25 -20.57 9.75
C PRO A 13 -8.58 -19.57 10.87
N GLY A 14 -9.73 -18.90 10.78
CA GLY A 14 -10.18 -17.90 11.76
C GLY A 14 -9.54 -16.50 11.63
N GLN A 15 -8.60 -16.29 10.70
CA GLN A 15 -7.99 -14.99 10.50
C GLN A 15 -8.82 -14.11 9.57
N ARG A 16 -9.11 -12.87 9.99
CA ARG A 16 -9.80 -11.91 9.12
C ARG A 16 -8.91 -11.54 7.93
N PRO A 17 -9.43 -11.51 6.69
CA PRO A 17 -8.63 -11.13 5.51
C PRO A 17 -7.93 -9.78 5.64
N GLY A 18 -8.57 -8.79 6.30
CA GLY A 18 -7.99 -7.49 6.56
C GLY A 18 -6.75 -7.54 7.47
N GLU A 19 -6.82 -8.33 8.54
CA GLU A 19 -5.70 -8.53 9.48
C GLU A 19 -4.53 -9.25 8.81
N PHE A 20 -4.83 -10.27 7.99
CA PHE A 20 -3.81 -10.96 7.20
C PHE A 20 -3.09 -10.00 6.26
N ARG A 21 -3.83 -9.18 5.50
CA ARG A 21 -3.26 -8.17 4.58
C ARG A 21 -2.42 -7.13 5.33
N ALA A 22 -2.90 -6.65 6.48
CA ALA A 22 -2.18 -5.69 7.29
C ALA A 22 -0.85 -6.27 7.81
N ARG A 23 -0.87 -7.52 8.29
CA ARG A 23 0.35 -8.22 8.74
C ARG A 23 1.32 -8.46 7.58
N ALA A 24 0.81 -8.87 6.42
CA ALA A 24 1.63 -9.06 5.23
C ALA A 24 2.26 -7.74 4.75
N ALA A 25 1.53 -6.62 4.82
CA ALA A 25 2.06 -5.30 4.49
C ALA A 25 3.17 -4.87 5.46
N LEU A 26 2.97 -5.08 6.78
CA LEU A 26 4.00 -4.80 7.78
C LEU A 26 5.26 -5.65 7.56
N ALA A 27 5.10 -6.95 7.24
CA ALA A 27 6.21 -7.84 6.96
C ALA A 27 7.01 -7.40 5.71
N ARG A 28 6.31 -6.95 4.65
CA ARG A 28 6.96 -6.39 3.47
C ARG A 28 7.74 -5.12 3.81
N HIS A 29 7.13 -4.17 4.52
CA HIS A 29 7.83 -2.95 4.94
C HIS A 29 9.06 -3.22 5.81
N ALA A 30 8.99 -4.21 6.70
CA ALA A 30 10.15 -4.61 7.49
C ALA A 30 11.27 -5.23 6.63
N ALA A 31 10.92 -6.00 5.59
CA ALA A 31 11.89 -6.53 4.64
C ALA A 31 12.53 -5.41 3.79
N ASP A 32 11.70 -4.51 3.25
CA ASP A 32 12.16 -3.36 2.46
C ASP A 32 13.09 -2.46 3.29
N LEU A 33 12.78 -2.25 4.58
CA LEU A 33 13.65 -1.49 5.46
C LEU A 33 15.03 -2.14 5.64
N ARG A 34 15.09 -3.46 5.82
CA ARG A 34 16.39 -4.15 5.95
C ARG A 34 17.21 -3.96 4.68
N VAL A 35 16.59 -4.07 3.51
CA VAL A 35 17.25 -3.81 2.23
C VAL A 35 17.74 -2.36 2.15
N LEU A 36 16.90 -1.40 2.55
CA LEU A 36 17.28 0.02 2.59
C LEU A 36 18.43 0.29 3.55
N GLU A 37 18.43 -0.32 4.73
CA GLU A 37 19.51 -0.19 5.73
C GLU A 37 20.84 -0.70 5.18
N GLN A 38 20.83 -1.84 4.47
CA GLN A 38 22.02 -2.37 3.80
C GLN A 38 22.46 -1.48 2.62
N ALA A 39 21.52 -1.00 1.81
CA ALA A 39 21.82 -0.20 0.61
C ALA A 39 22.29 1.22 0.94
N ALA A 40 21.77 1.80 2.03
CA ALA A 40 22.13 3.13 2.52
C ALA A 40 23.24 3.08 3.56
N GLU A 41 23.94 1.94 3.72
CA GLU A 41 24.98 1.78 4.72
C GLU A 41 26.12 2.80 4.47
N VAL A 42 26.09 3.87 5.24
CA VAL A 42 27.20 4.80 5.38
C VAL A 42 27.88 4.47 6.70
N ARG A 43 29.21 4.32 6.66
CA ARG A 43 30.02 4.01 7.85
C ARG A 43 29.66 4.98 8.98
N PHE A 44 29.29 4.42 10.13
CA PHE A 44 28.87 5.15 11.35
C PHE A 44 27.53 5.91 11.28
N GLN A 45 26.72 5.73 10.24
CA GLN A 45 25.35 6.25 10.21
C GLN A 45 24.36 5.10 10.40
N ARG A 46 23.36 5.31 11.26
CA ARG A 46 22.22 4.40 11.40
C ARG A 46 20.96 5.06 10.87
N LEU A 47 20.23 4.32 10.05
CA LEU A 47 18.92 4.73 9.61
C LEU A 47 17.94 4.64 10.78
N HIS A 48 17.29 5.77 11.11
CA HIS A 48 16.33 5.81 12.20
C HIS A 48 14.89 5.57 11.68
N THR A 49 14.19 4.60 12.26
CA THR A 49 12.83 4.20 11.85
C THR A 49 11.83 4.17 13.01
N PRO A 50 11.50 5.35 13.59
CA PRO A 50 10.72 5.44 14.83
C PRO A 50 9.31 4.85 14.68
N TYR A 51 8.71 4.92 13.48
CA TYR A 51 7.37 4.39 13.22
C TYR A 51 7.30 2.86 13.19
N LEU A 52 8.43 2.17 13.13
CA LEU A 52 8.52 0.71 13.19
C LEU A 52 8.90 0.20 14.57
N ASP A 53 8.93 1.08 15.58
CA ASP A 53 9.08 0.68 16.97
C ASP A 53 7.90 -0.20 17.42
N ASN A 54 8.19 -1.16 18.29
CA ASN A 54 7.20 -2.12 18.80
C ASN A 54 6.03 -1.44 19.52
N GLN A 55 6.27 -0.34 20.24
CA GLN A 55 5.22 0.39 20.94
C GLN A 55 4.31 1.13 19.96
N VAL A 56 4.89 1.76 18.94
CA VAL A 56 4.13 2.42 17.87
C VAL A 56 3.28 1.41 17.11
N VAL A 57 3.84 0.26 16.74
CA VAL A 57 3.10 -0.80 16.05
C VAL A 57 1.97 -1.35 16.93
N ARG A 58 2.19 -1.54 18.23
CA ARG A 58 1.15 -2.00 19.17
C ARG A 58 0.04 -0.96 19.33
N ALA A 59 0.38 0.32 19.49
CA ALA A 59 -0.57 1.42 19.58
C ALA A 59 -1.44 1.50 18.32
N CYS A 60 -0.82 1.46 17.13
CA CYS A 60 -1.52 1.45 15.84
C CYS A 60 -2.46 0.25 15.70
N ARG A 61 -2.13 -0.92 16.25
CA ARG A 61 -2.99 -2.11 16.23
C ARG A 61 -4.18 -2.01 17.19
N ALA A 62 -4.06 -1.25 18.28
CA ALA A 62 -5.13 -1.02 19.24
C ALA A 62 -6.19 -0.03 18.73
N LEU A 63 -5.88 0.74 17.68
CA LEU A 63 -6.82 1.66 17.05
C LEU A 63 -8.03 0.91 16.44
N PRO A 64 -9.25 1.48 16.54
CA PRO A 64 -10.44 0.94 15.90
C PRO A 64 -10.22 0.66 14.40
N GLU A 65 -10.72 -0.47 13.91
CA GLU A 65 -10.60 -0.85 12.50
C GLU A 65 -11.21 0.19 11.56
N SER A 66 -12.36 0.76 11.94
CA SER A 66 -13.03 1.84 11.20
C SER A 66 -12.14 3.07 10.98
N LEU A 67 -11.28 3.37 11.96
CA LEU A 67 -10.37 4.50 11.90
C LEU A 67 -9.15 4.18 11.04
N ARG A 68 -8.65 2.93 11.08
CA ARG A 68 -7.50 2.49 10.26
C ARG A 68 -7.78 2.48 8.76
N VAL A 69 -9.03 2.30 8.34
CA VAL A 69 -9.43 2.29 6.91
C VAL A 69 -9.93 3.64 6.41
N ARG A 70 -10.18 4.60 7.30
CA ARG A 70 -10.69 5.93 6.92
C ARG A 70 -9.59 6.76 6.23
N PRO A 71 -9.80 7.23 4.99
CA PRO A 71 -8.85 8.12 4.32
C PRO A 71 -8.58 9.37 5.17
N GLY A 72 -7.32 9.79 5.29
CA GLY A 72 -6.93 10.96 6.08
C GLY A 72 -6.83 10.74 7.60
N ALA A 73 -7.40 9.66 8.15
CA ALA A 73 -7.42 9.44 9.60
C ALA A 73 -6.04 9.30 10.24
N ARG A 74 -5.03 8.85 9.48
CA ARG A 74 -3.64 8.79 9.95
C ARG A 74 -3.14 10.17 10.41
N ALA A 75 -3.39 11.20 9.63
CA ALA A 75 -2.95 12.56 9.94
C ALA A 75 -3.67 13.08 11.19
N GLU A 76 -4.99 12.85 11.29
CA GLU A 76 -5.78 13.24 12.45
C GLU A 76 -5.28 12.58 13.74
N VAL A 77 -5.02 11.27 13.73
CA VAL A 77 -4.49 10.54 14.90
C VAL A 77 -3.13 11.10 15.30
N LEU A 78 -2.23 11.28 14.35
CA LEU A 78 -0.91 11.81 14.63
C LEU A 78 -0.99 13.24 15.17
N ARG A 79 -1.95 14.05 14.71
CA ARG A 79 -2.17 15.41 15.23
C ARG A 79 -2.58 15.37 16.69
N THR A 80 -3.56 14.53 17.03
CA THR A 80 -4.00 14.36 18.43
C THR A 80 -2.86 13.86 19.33
N VAL A 81 -2.02 12.95 18.83
CA VAL A 81 -0.83 12.48 19.58
C VAL A 81 0.17 13.62 19.79
N LEU A 82 0.42 14.44 18.77
CA LEU A 82 1.33 15.58 18.85
C LEU A 82 0.81 16.68 19.77
N GLU A 83 -0.49 17.00 19.70
CA GLU A 83 -1.16 17.92 20.62
C GLU A 83 -1.02 17.45 22.07
N GLY A 84 -1.23 16.14 22.33
CA GLY A 84 -1.02 15.54 23.65
C GLY A 84 0.44 15.55 24.12
N ALA A 85 1.40 15.63 23.19
CA ALA A 85 2.82 15.79 23.47
C ALA A 85 3.25 17.27 23.59
N GLY A 86 2.31 18.22 23.50
CA GLY A 86 2.57 19.66 23.58
C GLY A 86 3.02 20.31 22.26
N VAL A 87 2.91 19.59 21.14
CA VAL A 87 3.22 20.11 19.80
C VAL A 87 1.93 20.58 19.13
N THR A 88 1.67 21.89 19.18
CA THR A 88 0.43 22.50 18.67
C THR A 88 0.60 23.17 17.31
N GLU A 89 1.80 23.64 16.98
CA GLU A 89 2.09 24.31 15.71
C GLU A 89 2.65 23.32 14.69
N LEU A 90 1.79 22.87 13.77
CA LEU A 90 2.17 22.01 12.66
C LEU A 90 2.34 22.82 11.37
N PRO A 91 3.34 22.53 10.53
CA PRO A 91 3.53 23.21 9.26
C PRO A 91 2.30 23.16 8.35
N THR A 92 2.12 24.17 7.53
CA THR A 92 1.07 24.18 6.49
C THR A 92 1.24 22.97 5.57
N GLY A 93 0.15 22.23 5.33
CA GLY A 93 0.17 21.00 4.53
C GLY A 93 0.57 19.74 5.30
N TRP A 94 0.83 19.83 6.61
CA TRP A 94 1.13 18.66 7.43
C TRP A 94 -0.03 17.66 7.41
N GLY A 95 0.30 16.40 7.10
CA GLY A 95 -0.68 15.32 7.01
C GLY A 95 -1.54 15.34 5.75
N ALA A 96 -1.29 16.23 4.79
CA ALA A 96 -1.92 16.17 3.47
C ALA A 96 -1.64 14.80 2.83
N PRO A 97 -2.63 14.16 2.19
CA PRO A 97 -2.41 12.92 1.48
C PRO A 97 -1.46 13.17 0.30
N GLU A 98 -0.18 12.87 0.51
CA GLU A 98 0.77 12.66 -0.58
C GLU A 98 0.21 11.53 -1.47
N PRO A 99 0.04 11.74 -2.79
CA PRO A 99 -0.21 10.65 -3.71
C PRO A 99 0.99 9.70 -3.61
N GLY A 100 0.86 8.67 -2.76
CA GLY A 100 2.01 7.90 -2.32
C GLY A 100 2.81 7.39 -3.51
N ALA A 101 4.14 7.35 -3.37
CA ALA A 101 5.04 6.86 -4.42
C ALA A 101 4.56 5.54 -5.07
N ALA A 102 3.83 4.70 -4.33
CA ALA A 102 3.16 3.50 -4.85
C ALA A 102 2.04 3.78 -5.89
N ALA A 103 1.20 4.79 -5.69
CA ALA A 103 0.18 5.20 -6.66
C ALA A 103 0.83 5.80 -7.92
N THR A 104 1.90 6.57 -7.76
CA THR A 104 2.68 7.10 -8.88
C THR A 104 3.40 5.98 -9.63
N ALA A 105 4.05 5.05 -8.92
CA ALA A 105 4.68 3.87 -9.51
C ALA A 105 3.65 2.95 -10.20
N ALA A 106 2.46 2.77 -9.63
CA ALA A 106 1.39 1.99 -10.24
C ALA A 106 0.90 2.63 -11.54
N ARG A 107 0.66 3.96 -11.57
CA ARG A 107 0.29 4.67 -12.80
C ARG A 107 1.39 4.64 -13.84
N THR A 108 2.64 4.82 -13.44
CA THR A 108 3.79 4.71 -14.34
C THR A 108 3.91 3.30 -14.91
N GLY A 109 3.79 2.25 -14.09
CA GLY A 109 3.76 0.87 -14.54
C GLY A 109 2.60 0.59 -15.49
N LEU A 110 1.41 1.13 -15.21
CA LEU A 110 0.23 1.01 -16.08
C LEU A 110 0.47 1.67 -17.45
N ARG A 111 1.10 2.85 -17.47
CA ARG A 111 1.50 3.53 -18.72
C ARG A 111 2.52 2.74 -19.52
N VAL A 112 3.54 2.20 -18.85
CA VAL A 112 4.60 1.40 -19.49
C VAL A 112 4.02 0.11 -20.09
N ALA A 113 3.15 -0.59 -19.36
CA ALA A 113 2.54 -1.84 -19.81
C ALA A 113 1.27 -1.66 -20.66
N MET A 114 0.88 -0.42 -21.01
CA MET A 114 -0.43 -0.13 -21.60
C MET A 114 -0.68 -0.89 -22.91
N ALA A 115 0.32 -0.93 -23.80
CA ALA A 115 0.19 -1.60 -25.09
C ALA A 115 -0.05 -3.12 -24.91
N GLU A 116 0.71 -3.76 -24.02
CA GLU A 116 0.58 -5.19 -23.72
C GLU A 116 -0.76 -5.51 -23.02
N LEU A 117 -1.19 -4.65 -22.09
CA LEU A 117 -2.48 -4.79 -21.42
C LEU A 117 -3.65 -4.66 -22.40
N VAL A 118 -3.60 -3.71 -23.34
CA VAL A 118 -4.64 -3.58 -24.37
C VAL A 118 -4.67 -4.81 -25.27
N ALA A 119 -3.51 -5.30 -25.72
CA ALA A 119 -3.40 -6.49 -26.56
C ALA A 119 -3.96 -7.76 -25.89
N LEU A 120 -3.75 -7.91 -24.57
CA LEU A 120 -4.32 -9.03 -23.80
C LEU A 120 -5.86 -9.07 -23.85
N PHE A 121 -6.49 -7.90 -23.99
CA PHE A 121 -7.95 -7.77 -24.08
C PHE A 121 -8.47 -7.67 -25.52
N ASP A 122 -7.66 -7.97 -26.55
CA ASP A 122 -8.16 -8.04 -27.94
C ASP A 122 -8.99 -9.32 -28.16
N THR A 123 -8.55 -10.46 -27.64
CA THR A 123 -9.34 -11.71 -27.58
C THR A 123 -9.34 -12.28 -26.17
N PRO A 124 -10.02 -11.64 -25.22
CA PRO A 124 -9.99 -12.10 -23.84
C PRO A 124 -10.86 -13.34 -23.69
N PHE A 125 -10.26 -14.45 -23.28
CA PHE A 125 -10.99 -15.66 -22.88
C PHE A 125 -12.06 -15.34 -21.83
N LEU A 126 -11.79 -14.37 -20.94
CA LEU A 126 -12.74 -13.89 -19.94
C LEU A 126 -13.96 -13.17 -20.54
N ALA A 127 -13.84 -12.57 -21.73
CA ALA A 127 -15.01 -12.04 -22.44
C ALA A 127 -15.77 -13.14 -23.17
N GLN A 128 -15.06 -14.16 -23.66
CA GLN A 128 -15.70 -15.36 -24.24
C GLN A 128 -16.51 -16.13 -23.19
N THR A 129 -16.10 -16.10 -21.92
CA THR A 129 -16.86 -16.66 -20.79
C THR A 129 -17.86 -15.70 -20.15
N GLY A 130 -18.00 -14.47 -20.69
CA GLY A 130 -18.97 -13.47 -20.20
C GLY A 130 -18.62 -12.81 -18.87
N LEU A 131 -17.40 -13.02 -18.35
CA LEU A 131 -16.96 -12.47 -17.06
C LEU A 131 -16.54 -10.99 -17.13
N VAL A 132 -16.18 -10.50 -18.31
CA VAL A 132 -15.77 -9.10 -18.52
C VAL A 132 -16.14 -8.60 -19.90
N GLU A 133 -16.49 -7.32 -19.99
CA GLU A 133 -16.74 -6.65 -21.26
C GLU A 133 -15.45 -6.01 -21.79
N ALA A 134 -14.85 -6.61 -22.84
CA ALA A 134 -13.53 -6.21 -23.36
C ALA A 134 -13.43 -4.71 -23.71
N ARG A 135 -14.49 -4.11 -24.27
CA ARG A 135 -14.49 -2.68 -24.59
C ARG A 135 -14.43 -1.79 -23.35
N VAL A 136 -15.11 -2.19 -22.27
CA VAL A 136 -15.19 -1.41 -21.02
C VAL A 136 -13.84 -1.43 -20.33
N VAL A 137 -13.20 -2.60 -20.29
CA VAL A 137 -11.85 -2.74 -19.73
C VAL A 137 -10.84 -1.90 -20.53
N ARG A 138 -10.84 -1.97 -21.87
CA ARG A 138 -9.95 -1.13 -22.70
C ARG A 138 -10.18 0.36 -22.49
N ARG A 139 -11.44 0.81 -22.35
CA ARG A 139 -11.77 2.22 -22.06
C ARG A 139 -11.27 2.64 -20.68
N ALA A 140 -11.47 1.79 -19.67
CA ALA A 140 -11.01 2.04 -18.30
C ALA A 140 -9.48 2.10 -18.23
N LEU A 141 -8.77 1.19 -18.90
CA LEU A 141 -7.31 1.19 -18.96
C LEU A 141 -6.78 2.49 -19.57
N ARG A 142 -7.32 2.93 -20.71
CA ARG A 142 -6.91 4.20 -21.35
C ARG A 142 -7.21 5.43 -20.49
N GLY A 143 -8.27 5.41 -19.68
CA GLY A 143 -8.63 6.51 -18.79
C GLY A 143 -7.85 6.54 -17.46
N ALA A 144 -7.16 5.46 -17.11
CA ALA A 144 -6.42 5.33 -15.86
C ALA A 144 -4.91 5.67 -15.98
N ALA A 145 -4.40 5.81 -17.20
CA ALA A 145 -3.02 6.22 -17.50
C ALA A 145 -2.77 7.70 -17.25
#